data_AF-A0A526ZXG5-F1
#
_entry.id   AF-A0A526ZXG5-F1
#
_cell.length_a   1.000
_cell.length_b   1.000
_cell.length_c   1.000
_cell.angle_alpha   90.00
_cell.angle_beta   90.00
_cell.angle_gamma   90.00
#
_symmetry.space_group_name_H-M   'P 1'
#
loop_
_entity.id
_entity.type
_entity.pdbx_description
1 polymer ?
#
loop_
_entity_poly.entity_id
_entity_poly.type
_entity_poly.pdbx_seq_one_letter_code
_entity_poly.pdbx_strand_id
1 'polypeptide(L)'
;FKLMGDGMLAEFGSVVDAVECAVSLQRGLAERNAAVPEDQRIRVRVGINLGEVIVEGEDRYGEGVNVAARLQQLADPGGICVSAKVAREVERKLAFGFEPLGEQKVKNIAEPVQAFRVILEGQAPRQPARSSPPRWVWAGAAVLALILVLAGTTWRFWPSATVSDMPRIAVLPFDDMSAGADQGYLSDAVAEGIITELSRSKTYAVIARNSSFKYRGQPVDARQIGDELGVDYLLEGSQQKIGDRLQVTAQLLNADDGSHLWANTYNREIGDLFVVQEEIIRTLADRVGRRIQRPLPKSDAAQVSALHYHLMAIAEMRSSAFTAAGNQLVRQLSLKAIEADPNAQFGYIGLAWSYRHDVTFGWHEQEHNRDEALKRGAEYADKAILLAPDDAEAHHIRARIHTEAGEIEQALAQFDQAIALNPSNSSILHGSTEPLLYVGRIDEAIDRIEQAKGIDPFHSDLLHWQMGWALWEKNDCRAALAAMRKMSRIPTGAHRMLAGIHACLGNEREAREALAVFLKDSPGQSISKERRKWEKIWTAPGSLERWIKDMRFAGLPEE
;
A
#
# COMPACT_ATOMS: atom_id res chain seq x y z
N PHE A 1 6.58 16.59 28.29
CA PHE A 1 7.72 17.43 28.71
C PHE A 1 7.29 18.36 29.82
N LYS A 2 8.22 18.96 30.58
CA LYS A 2 7.99 19.98 31.62
C LYS A 2 8.89 21.18 31.33
N LEU A 3 8.38 22.40 31.46
CA LEU A 3 9.17 23.62 31.34
C LEU A 3 9.74 24.03 32.71
N MET A 4 11.00 24.44 32.74
CA MET A 4 11.74 24.78 33.96
C MET A 4 12.48 26.10 33.77
N GLY A 5 11.76 27.21 33.75
CA GLY A 5 12.35 28.54 33.56
C GLY A 5 13.02 28.68 32.19
N ASP A 6 14.34 28.63 32.15
CA ASP A 6 15.19 28.66 30.95
C ASP A 6 15.54 27.26 30.40
N GLY A 7 15.06 26.20 31.06
CA GLY A 7 15.26 24.80 30.66
C GLY A 7 13.96 24.08 30.34
N MET A 8 14.09 22.89 29.76
CA MET A 8 12.99 21.94 29.55
C MET A 8 13.45 20.53 29.93
N LEU A 9 12.52 19.73 30.44
CA LEU A 9 12.70 18.31 30.69
C LEU A 9 11.76 17.51 29.78
N ALA A 10 12.31 16.68 28.92
CA ALA A 10 11.56 15.80 28.03
C ALA A 10 11.79 14.34 28.42
N GLU A 11 10.74 13.54 28.30
CA GLU A 11 10.73 12.10 28.57
C GLU A 11 10.40 11.41 27.25
N PHE A 12 11.11 10.32 26.96
CA PHE A 12 10.97 9.56 25.72
C PHE A 12 10.78 8.09 26.07
N GLY A 13 9.92 7.39 25.32
CA GLY A 13 9.75 5.94 25.46
C GLY A 13 10.93 5.14 24.91
N SER A 14 11.86 5.80 24.19
CA SER A 14 13.02 5.21 23.55
C SER A 14 14.25 6.10 23.75
N VAL A 15 15.38 5.46 24.08
CA VAL A 15 16.67 6.14 24.23
C VAL A 15 17.22 6.62 22.89
N VAL A 16 16.89 5.90 21.81
CA VAL A 16 17.30 6.26 20.45
C VAL A 16 16.66 7.60 20.07
N ASP A 17 15.35 7.71 20.23
CA ASP A 17 14.55 8.91 19.92
C ASP A 17 15.03 10.11 20.75
N ALA A 18 15.39 9.89 22.02
CA ALA A 18 15.94 10.94 22.88
C ALA A 18 17.27 11.50 22.34
N VAL A 19 18.17 10.62 21.87
CA VAL A 19 19.46 11.02 21.32
C VAL A 19 19.29 11.68 19.95
N GLU A 20 18.44 11.15 19.07
CA GLU A 20 18.15 11.75 17.77
C GLU A 20 17.48 13.11 17.90
N CYS A 21 16.51 13.26 18.80
CA CYS A 21 15.89 14.54 19.11
C CYS A 21 16.93 15.57 19.58
N ALA A 22 17.83 15.18 20.48
CA ALA A 22 18.89 16.06 20.97
C ALA A 22 19.88 16.48 19.88
N VAL A 23 20.27 15.55 19.01
CA VAL A 23 21.16 15.83 17.86
C VAL A 23 20.49 16.77 16.87
N SER A 24 19.23 16.51 16.51
CA SER A 24 18.44 17.35 15.62
C SER A 24 18.24 18.75 16.20
N LEU A 25 17.96 18.86 17.50
CA LEU A 25 17.87 20.15 18.20
C LEU A 25 19.17 20.93 18.12
N GLN A 26 20.32 20.31 18.39
CA GLN A 26 21.61 20.99 18.32
C GLN A 26 21.97 21.41 16.89
N ARG A 27 21.67 20.59 15.88
CA ARG A 27 21.87 20.95 14.46
C ARG A 27 21.01 22.13 14.04
N GLY A 28 19.70 22.09 14.32
CA GLY A 28 18.79 23.20 14.00
C GLY A 28 19.16 24.50 14.72
N LEU A 29 19.62 24.42 15.98
CA LEU A 29 20.12 25.60 16.70
C LEU A 29 21.46 26.10 16.14
N ALA A 30 22.36 25.22 15.69
CA ALA A 30 23.61 25.63 15.06
C ALA A 30 23.35 26.38 13.74
N GLU A 31 22.43 25.89 12.90
CA GLU A 31 22.01 26.54 11.65
C GLU A 31 21.38 27.91 11.92
N ARG A 32 20.45 27.99 12.87
CA ARG A 32 19.83 29.26 13.28
C ARG A 32 20.85 30.25 13.85
N ASN A 33 21.80 29.77 14.65
CA ASN A 33 22.86 30.59 15.24
C ASN A 33 23.88 31.10 14.21
N ALA A 34 24.00 30.47 13.04
CA ALA A 34 24.89 30.92 11.98
C ALA A 34 24.45 32.27 11.38
N ALA A 35 23.14 32.54 11.38
CA ALA A 35 22.54 33.74 10.81
C ALA A 35 22.46 34.94 11.78
N VAL A 36 22.92 34.81 13.04
CA VAL A 36 22.80 35.86 14.06
C VAL A 36 24.16 36.20 14.73
N PRO A 37 24.34 37.46 15.17
CA PRO A 37 25.50 37.91 15.94
C PRO A 37 25.76 37.07 17.20
N GLU A 38 27.03 36.98 17.63
CA GLU A 38 27.43 36.05 18.70
C GLU A 38 26.75 36.32 20.05
N ASP A 39 26.43 37.58 20.36
CA ASP A 39 25.71 38.03 21.55
C ASP A 39 24.21 37.65 21.55
N GLN A 40 23.67 37.23 20.41
CA GLN A 40 22.26 36.80 20.24
C GLN A 40 22.12 35.28 20.03
N ARG A 41 23.22 34.53 20.06
CA ARG A 41 23.19 33.07 19.85
C ARG A 41 22.68 32.34 21.07
N ILE A 42 21.69 31.48 20.87
CA ILE A 42 21.15 30.60 21.92
C ILE A 42 21.86 29.26 21.84
N ARG A 43 22.70 28.94 22.83
CA ARG A 43 23.40 27.66 22.93
C ARG A 43 22.83 26.85 24.09
N VAL A 44 22.09 25.80 23.76
CA VAL A 44 21.51 24.89 24.76
C VAL A 44 22.51 23.80 25.12
N ARG A 45 22.42 23.30 26.35
CA ARG A 45 23.16 22.14 26.83
C ARG A 45 22.18 21.00 27.05
N VAL A 46 22.51 19.79 26.61
CA VAL A 46 21.60 18.64 26.70
C VAL A 46 22.25 17.51 27.50
N GLY A 47 21.47 16.94 28.42
CA GLY A 47 21.86 15.78 29.23
C GLY A 47 20.83 14.67 29.09
N ILE A 48 21.27 13.45 28.75
CA ILE A 48 20.38 12.30 28.52
C ILE A 48 20.77 11.15 29.45
N ASN A 49 19.79 10.63 30.18
CA ASN A 49 19.96 9.47 31.03
C ASN A 49 18.81 8.47 30.84
N LEU A 50 19.13 7.18 31.01
CA LEU A 50 18.17 6.11 31.12
C LEU A 50 18.05 5.69 32.59
N GLY A 51 16.88 5.88 33.18
CA GLY A 51 16.58 5.51 34.57
C GLY A 51 15.12 5.75 34.93
N GLU A 52 14.74 5.36 36.14
CA GLU A 52 13.37 5.53 36.62
C GLU A 52 13.02 7.00 36.83
N VAL A 53 11.81 7.37 36.40
CA VAL A 53 11.21 8.68 36.56
C VAL A 53 9.83 8.48 37.17
N ILE A 54 9.56 9.19 38.27
CA ILE A 54 8.25 9.24 38.90
C ILE A 54 7.51 10.41 38.27
N VAL A 55 6.29 10.14 37.80
CA VAL A 55 5.41 11.12 37.16
C VAL A 55 4.22 11.36 38.07
N GLU A 56 4.09 12.58 38.60
CA GLU A 56 2.90 13.03 39.34
C GLU A 56 2.33 14.26 38.65
N GLY A 57 1.23 14.07 37.90
CA GLY A 57 0.64 15.14 37.09
C GLY A 57 1.59 15.64 35.99
N GLU A 58 1.89 16.94 36.00
CA GLU A 58 2.87 17.54 35.08
C GLU A 58 4.32 17.51 35.62
N ASP A 59 4.51 17.06 36.86
CA ASP A 59 5.80 16.99 37.51
C ASP A 59 6.52 15.66 37.22
N ARG A 60 7.82 15.78 36.95
CA ARG A 60 8.73 14.66 36.74
C ARG A 60 9.91 14.80 37.70
N TYR A 61 10.11 13.81 38.55
CA TYR A 61 11.23 13.74 39.49
C TYR A 61 11.67 12.31 39.72
N GLY A 62 12.84 12.13 40.32
CA GLY A 62 13.43 10.81 40.53
C GLY A 62 14.93 10.83 40.28
N GLU A 63 15.58 9.71 40.59
CA GLU A 63 17.03 9.56 40.39
C GLU A 63 17.42 9.74 38.92
N GLY A 64 16.60 9.23 37.98
CA GLY A 64 16.83 9.37 36.55
C GLY A 64 16.89 10.85 36.09
N VAL A 65 16.00 11.68 36.63
CA VAL A 65 15.92 13.13 36.34
C VAL A 65 17.13 13.87 36.91
N ASN A 66 17.56 13.53 38.12
CA ASN A 66 18.72 14.14 38.77
C ASN A 66 20.01 13.87 37.99
N VAL A 67 20.18 12.64 37.49
CA VAL A 67 21.34 12.27 36.65
C VAL A 67 21.31 13.01 35.32
N ALA A 68 20.16 13.08 34.63
CA ALA A 68 20.03 13.80 33.36
C ALA A 68 20.37 15.30 33.50
N ALA A 69 19.87 15.95 34.55
CA ALA A 69 20.16 17.35 34.85
C ALA A 69 21.67 17.61 35.11
N ARG A 70 22.39 16.64 35.67
CA ARG A 70 23.84 16.77 35.90
C ARG A 70 24.65 16.51 34.65
N LEU A 71 24.26 15.54 33.83
CA LEU A 71 24.86 15.37 32.51
C LEU A 71 24.68 16.63 31.66
N GLN A 72 23.52 17.29 31.75
CA GLN A 72 23.28 18.56 31.07
C GLN A 72 24.24 19.67 31.53
N GLN A 73 24.62 19.71 32.81
CA GLN A 73 25.60 20.67 33.31
C GLN A 73 27.03 20.38 32.86
N LEU A 74 27.35 19.11 32.57
CA LEU A 74 28.66 18.67 32.07
C LEU A 74 28.82 18.90 30.55
N ALA A 75 27.72 19.08 29.82
CA ALA A 75 27.77 19.37 28.39
C ALA A 75 28.31 20.79 28.12
N ASP A 76 29.20 20.90 27.14
CA ASP A 76 29.62 22.20 26.61
C ASP A 76 28.40 22.94 26.00
N PRO A 77 28.42 24.28 25.91
CA PRO A 77 27.36 25.01 25.20
C PRO A 77 27.21 24.52 23.74
N GLY A 78 26.03 24.01 23.38
CA GLY A 78 25.79 23.36 22.09
C GLY A 78 26.13 21.86 22.07
N GLY A 79 26.51 21.28 23.21
CA GLY A 79 26.91 19.88 23.37
C GLY A 79 25.81 18.99 23.95
N ILE A 80 26.03 17.68 23.82
CA ILE A 80 25.17 16.63 24.36
C ILE A 80 26.03 15.69 25.20
N CYS A 81 25.62 15.48 26.46
CA CYS A 81 26.21 14.49 27.35
C CYS A 81 25.22 13.40 27.68
N VAL A 82 25.67 12.15 27.65
CA VAL A 82 24.83 10.97 27.89
C VAL A 82 25.45 10.05 28.94
N SER A 83 24.64 9.28 29.65
CA SER A 83 25.15 8.26 30.58
C SER A 83 25.68 7.03 29.84
N ALA A 84 26.51 6.23 30.51
CA ALA A 84 27.02 4.96 29.98
C ALA A 84 25.92 3.96 29.59
N LYS A 85 24.74 4.03 30.21
CA LYS A 85 23.58 3.21 29.85
C LYS A 85 23.04 3.63 28.48
N VAL A 86 22.91 4.95 28.27
CA VAL A 86 22.47 5.52 27.01
C VAL A 86 23.46 5.23 25.89
N ALA A 87 24.75 5.54 26.08
CA ALA A 87 25.78 5.32 25.07
C ALA A 87 25.83 3.87 24.56
N ARG A 88 25.80 2.89 25.47
CA ARG A 88 25.81 1.45 25.10
C ARG A 88 24.59 1.00 24.31
N GLU A 89 23.43 1.57 24.61
CA GLU A 89 22.17 1.21 23.94
C GLU A 89 22.13 1.76 22.50
N VAL A 90 22.76 2.92 22.25
CA VAL A 90 22.66 3.62 20.97
C VAL A 90 23.88 3.48 20.06
N GLU A 91 25.07 3.15 20.59
CA GLU A 91 26.33 3.06 19.80
C GLU A 91 26.24 2.07 18.62
N ARG A 92 25.38 1.04 18.71
CA ARG A 92 25.16 0.06 17.63
C ARG A 92 23.99 0.39 16.71
N LYS A 93 23.15 1.37 17.09
CA LYS A 93 21.91 1.72 16.41
C LYS A 93 21.99 3.05 15.67
N LEU A 94 22.88 3.94 16.11
CA LEU A 94 23.04 5.29 15.56
C LEU A 94 24.46 5.49 15.04
N ALA A 95 24.59 6.22 13.92
CA ALA A 95 25.86 6.54 13.29
C ALA A 95 26.61 7.72 13.95
N PHE A 96 26.50 7.90 15.28
CA PHE A 96 27.16 8.97 16.03
C PHE A 96 28.35 8.46 16.85
N GLY A 97 29.42 9.26 16.96
CA GLY A 97 30.56 8.93 17.82
C GLY A 97 30.31 9.29 19.28
N PHE A 98 30.85 8.51 20.22
CA PHE A 98 30.76 8.78 21.66
C PHE A 98 32.16 8.84 22.28
N GLU A 99 32.52 9.99 22.87
CA GLU A 99 33.80 10.19 23.55
C GLU A 99 33.63 10.05 25.07
N PRO A 100 34.38 9.17 25.75
CA PRO A 100 34.25 9.00 27.20
C PRO A 100 34.79 10.23 27.96
N LEU A 101 33.97 10.78 28.87
CA LEU A 101 34.33 11.88 29.78
C LEU A 101 34.78 11.39 31.17
N GLY A 102 34.83 10.07 31.37
CA GLY A 102 35.23 9.43 32.63
C GLY A 102 34.12 9.37 33.69
N GLU A 103 34.46 8.90 34.88
CA GLU A 103 33.57 8.84 36.04
C GLU A 103 33.40 10.21 36.69
N GLN A 104 32.15 10.62 36.90
CA GLN A 104 31.80 11.90 37.51
C GLN A 104 31.17 11.66 38.89
N LYS A 105 31.80 12.17 39.96
CA LYS A 105 31.24 12.12 41.31
C LYS A 105 30.26 13.28 41.53
N VAL A 106 29.06 12.96 41.99
CA VAL A 106 27.97 13.92 42.18
C VAL A 106 27.58 13.98 43.67
N LYS A 107 27.19 15.15 44.18
CA LYS A 107 26.55 15.25 45.50
C LYS A 107 25.18 14.54 45.46
N ASN A 108 24.88 13.71 46.46
CA ASN A 108 23.62 12.97 46.64
C ASN A 108 23.37 11.79 45.68
N ILE A 109 24.42 11.16 45.14
CA ILE A 109 24.35 9.86 44.45
C ILE A 109 25.47 8.98 44.99
N ALA A 110 25.18 7.74 45.37
CA ALA A 110 26.15 6.85 46.03
C ALA A 110 27.23 6.32 45.08
N GLU A 111 26.93 6.18 43.79
CA GLU A 111 27.83 5.62 42.77
C GLU A 111 28.25 6.68 41.73
N PRO A 112 29.52 6.70 41.27
CA PRO A 112 29.96 7.59 40.19
C PRO A 112 29.24 7.29 38.87
N VAL A 113 28.79 8.33 38.15
CA VAL A 113 28.17 8.16 36.83
C VAL A 113 29.22 8.30 35.75
N GLN A 114 29.41 7.26 34.94
CA GLN A 114 30.28 7.34 33.76
C GLN A 114 29.55 8.07 32.62
N ALA A 115 30.14 9.18 32.17
CA ALA A 115 29.53 10.08 31.18
C ALA A 115 30.25 10.00 29.82
N PHE A 116 29.50 10.23 28.75
CA PHE A 116 29.99 10.26 27.37
C PHE A 116 29.51 11.54 26.68
N ARG A 117 30.34 12.08 25.80
CA ARG A 117 30.00 13.19 24.91
C ARG A 117 29.61 12.65 23.55
N VAL A 118 28.52 13.15 22.98
CA VAL A 118 28.15 12.83 21.59
C VAL A 118 28.94 13.71 20.64
N ILE A 119 29.62 13.10 19.66
CA ILE A 119 30.38 13.79 18.63
C ILE A 119 29.42 14.16 17.49
N LEU A 120 29.09 15.45 17.41
CA LEU A 120 28.38 16.03 16.28
C LEU A 120 29.42 16.31 15.17
N GLU A 121 29.24 15.73 13.98
CA GLU A 121 30.17 15.92 12.85
C GLU A 121 30.52 17.40 12.65
N GLY A 122 31.83 17.72 12.59
CA GLY A 122 32.34 19.08 12.42
C GLY A 122 33.20 19.63 13.56
N GLN A 123 33.33 18.93 14.70
CA GLN A 123 34.29 19.29 15.75
C GLN A 123 35.43 18.27 15.82
N ALA A 124 36.54 18.60 15.15
CA ALA A 124 37.76 17.79 15.22
C ALA A 124 38.36 17.84 16.64
N PRO A 125 38.66 16.69 17.27
CA PRO A 125 39.37 16.68 18.54
C PRO A 125 40.81 17.12 18.33
N ARG A 126 41.29 18.07 19.15
CA ARG A 126 42.73 18.36 19.27
C ARG A 126 43.40 17.14 19.91
N GLN A 127 44.11 16.35 19.12
CA GLN A 127 44.98 15.28 19.63
C GLN A 127 46.47 15.69 19.59
N PRO A 128 47.25 15.30 20.61
CA PRO A 128 48.66 15.60 20.71
C PRO A 128 49.50 14.70 19.77
N ALA A 129 50.60 15.26 19.29
CA ALA A 129 51.48 14.66 18.30
C ALA A 129 52.06 13.29 18.74
N ARG A 130 52.08 12.31 17.83
CA ARG A 130 53.12 11.27 17.77
C ARG A 130 53.19 10.51 16.43
N SER A 131 54.37 10.67 15.80
CA SER A 131 55.19 9.79 14.92
C SER A 131 54.56 8.87 13.86
N SER A 132 55.04 9.05 12.62
CA SER A 132 54.68 8.36 11.37
C SER A 132 55.31 6.95 11.18
N PRO A 133 54.63 6.02 10.48
CA PRO A 133 55.24 4.83 9.88
C PRO A 133 55.36 4.91 8.32
N PRO A 134 56.07 3.97 7.66
CA PRO A 134 56.88 4.26 6.46
C PRO A 134 56.24 3.94 5.09
N ARG A 135 56.99 4.34 4.04
CA ARG A 135 56.55 4.73 2.68
C ARG A 135 55.94 3.63 1.78
N TRP A 136 55.86 2.37 2.19
CA TRP A 136 55.36 1.28 1.34
C TRP A 136 53.82 1.22 1.26
N VAL A 137 53.11 1.83 2.23
CA VAL A 137 51.64 1.96 2.22
C VAL A 137 51.14 2.88 1.09
N TRP A 138 51.98 3.79 0.58
CA TRP A 138 51.59 4.77 -0.44
C TRP A 138 51.44 4.18 -1.85
N ALA A 139 52.06 3.03 -2.14
CA ALA A 139 51.92 2.38 -3.45
C ALA A 139 50.55 1.71 -3.62
N GLY A 140 49.99 1.13 -2.54
CA GLY A 140 48.62 0.61 -2.54
C GLY A 140 47.56 1.72 -2.50
N ALA A 141 47.85 2.82 -1.81
CA ALA A 141 46.94 3.97 -1.71
C ALA A 141 46.73 4.70 -3.05
N ALA A 142 47.71 4.71 -3.95
CA ALA A 142 47.56 5.37 -5.26
C ALA A 142 46.58 4.64 -6.19
N VAL A 143 46.55 3.30 -6.14
CA VAL A 143 45.60 2.48 -6.92
C VAL A 143 44.19 2.59 -6.31
N LEU A 144 44.10 2.59 -4.97
CA LEU A 144 42.83 2.79 -4.27
C LEU A 144 42.27 4.21 -4.49
N ALA A 145 43.13 5.24 -4.52
CA ALA A 145 42.73 6.62 -4.80
C ALA A 145 42.23 6.80 -6.24
N LEU A 146 42.79 6.08 -7.22
CA LEU A 146 42.29 6.14 -8.60
C LEU A 146 40.92 5.46 -8.74
N ILE A 147 40.70 4.35 -8.02
CA ILE A 147 39.39 3.67 -7.93
C ILE A 147 38.37 4.53 -7.18
N LEU A 148 38.79 5.22 -6.11
CA LEU A 148 37.94 6.13 -5.33
C LEU A 148 37.65 7.46 -6.06
N VAL A 149 38.51 7.92 -6.96
CA VAL A 149 38.22 9.07 -7.82
C VAL A 149 37.25 8.69 -8.94
N LEU A 150 37.37 7.49 -9.52
CA LEU A 150 36.38 6.96 -10.47
C LEU A 150 35.03 6.67 -9.80
N ALA A 151 35.02 6.12 -8.57
CA ALA A 151 33.81 5.92 -7.76
C ALA A 151 33.26 7.24 -7.19
N GLY A 152 34.12 8.24 -6.92
CA GLY A 152 33.73 9.57 -6.44
C GLY A 152 33.08 10.44 -7.52
N THR A 153 33.45 10.24 -8.80
CA THR A 153 32.74 10.86 -9.92
C THR A 153 31.38 10.22 -10.21
N THR A 154 31.14 8.98 -9.79
CA THR A 154 29.81 8.35 -9.84
C THR A 154 28.98 8.60 -8.57
N TRP A 155 29.61 8.91 -7.43
CA TRP A 155 28.93 9.27 -6.17
C TRP A 155 28.26 10.64 -6.18
N ARG A 156 28.73 11.58 -7.01
CA ARG A 156 28.06 12.90 -7.19
C ARG A 156 26.72 12.80 -7.96
N PHE A 157 26.33 11.60 -8.37
CA PHE A 157 25.06 11.27 -9.01
C PHE A 157 24.25 10.19 -8.25
N TRP A 158 24.61 9.83 -7.01
CA TRP A 158 23.74 8.96 -6.22
C TRP A 158 22.65 9.82 -5.54
N PRO A 159 21.36 9.64 -5.89
CA PRO A 159 20.29 10.37 -5.24
C PRO A 159 20.19 9.92 -3.79
N SER A 160 20.08 10.86 -2.86
CA SER A 160 19.47 10.61 -1.56
C SER A 160 18.17 9.85 -1.78
N ALA A 161 17.87 8.86 -0.93
CA ALA A 161 16.66 8.04 -1.00
C ALA A 161 15.45 8.91 -1.39
N THR A 162 14.91 8.63 -2.57
CA THR A 162 13.67 9.21 -3.03
C THR A 162 12.60 8.84 -2.00
N VAL A 163 12.16 9.82 -1.19
CA VAL A 163 10.73 9.91 -0.85
C VAL A 163 10.01 9.65 -2.16
N SER A 164 9.07 8.70 -2.18
CA SER A 164 8.32 8.35 -3.39
C SER A 164 8.03 9.61 -4.21
N ASP A 165 8.59 9.70 -5.43
CA ASP A 165 8.44 10.87 -6.32
C ASP A 165 6.95 11.14 -6.67
N MET A 166 6.05 10.23 -6.26
CA MET A 166 4.63 10.24 -6.49
C MET A 166 3.87 10.27 -5.15
N PRO A 167 3.12 11.35 -4.86
CA PRO A 167 2.24 11.42 -3.70
C PRO A 167 1.24 10.26 -3.64
N ARG A 168 0.91 9.80 -2.44
CA ARG A 168 0.04 8.66 -2.17
C ARG A 168 -1.15 9.11 -1.34
N ILE A 169 -2.36 8.82 -1.81
CA ILE A 169 -3.61 9.26 -1.20
C ILE A 169 -4.42 8.02 -0.80
N ALA A 170 -4.95 7.98 0.42
CA ALA A 170 -6.01 7.05 0.78
C ALA A 170 -7.32 7.80 0.99
N VAL A 171 -8.41 7.26 0.43
CA VAL A 171 -9.77 7.75 0.66
C VAL A 171 -10.43 6.80 1.63
N LEU A 172 -10.72 7.30 2.83
CA LEU A 172 -11.40 6.58 3.89
C LEU A 172 -12.90 6.46 3.58
N PRO A 173 -13.56 5.43 4.13
CA PRO A 173 -15.01 5.30 4.00
C PRO A 173 -15.69 6.52 4.61
N PHE A 174 -16.60 7.15 3.86
CA PHE A 174 -17.37 8.28 4.37
C PHE A 174 -18.39 7.79 5.40
N ASP A 175 -18.60 8.54 6.47
CA ASP A 175 -19.67 8.26 7.42
C ASP A 175 -21.05 8.52 6.77
N ASP A 176 -22.01 7.65 7.04
CA ASP A 176 -23.39 7.83 6.58
C ASP A 176 -24.28 8.33 7.70
N MET A 177 -24.72 9.58 7.60
CA MET A 177 -25.61 10.23 8.57
C MET A 177 -27.07 10.30 8.08
N SER A 178 -27.41 9.55 7.02
CA SER A 178 -28.77 9.47 6.48
C SER A 178 -29.68 8.62 7.36
N ALA A 179 -30.99 8.85 7.29
CA ALA A 179 -31.97 8.12 8.09
C ALA A 179 -32.71 7.05 7.26
N GLY A 180 -33.04 5.91 7.88
CA GLY A 180 -33.94 4.91 7.30
C GLY A 180 -33.33 4.15 6.11
N ALA A 181 -34.09 3.97 5.03
CA ALA A 181 -33.71 3.16 3.86
C ALA A 181 -32.54 3.74 3.04
N ASP A 182 -32.15 4.99 3.28
CA ASP A 182 -31.05 5.67 2.60
C ASP A 182 -29.67 5.44 3.27
N GLN A 183 -29.63 4.78 4.44
CA GLN A 183 -28.42 4.59 5.24
C GLN A 183 -27.52 3.45 4.71
N GLY A 184 -26.22 3.72 4.60
CA GLY A 184 -25.14 2.79 4.28
C GLY A 184 -24.74 2.71 2.81
N TYR A 185 -25.45 3.41 1.91
CA TYR A 185 -25.34 3.20 0.46
C TYR A 185 -24.66 4.38 -0.27
N LEU A 186 -24.95 5.63 0.11
CA LEU A 186 -24.39 6.83 -0.53
C LEU A 186 -22.95 7.12 -0.07
N SER A 187 -22.61 6.75 1.16
CA SER A 187 -21.27 6.90 1.74
C SER A 187 -20.22 6.20 0.88
N ASP A 188 -20.49 4.96 0.52
CA ASP A 188 -19.62 4.16 -0.33
C ASP A 188 -19.62 4.68 -1.77
N ALA A 189 -20.75 5.18 -2.27
CA ALA A 189 -20.83 5.77 -3.61
C ALA A 189 -19.89 6.97 -3.79
N VAL A 190 -19.91 7.88 -2.80
CA VAL A 190 -19.07 9.07 -2.81
C VAL A 190 -17.60 8.67 -2.79
N ALA A 191 -17.21 7.83 -1.82
CA ALA A 191 -15.84 7.37 -1.67
C ALA A 191 -15.35 6.55 -2.88
N GLU A 192 -16.15 5.62 -3.40
CA GLU A 192 -15.80 4.82 -4.59
C GLU A 192 -15.60 5.69 -5.82
N GLY A 193 -16.49 6.67 -6.06
CA GLY A 193 -16.36 7.58 -7.20
C GLY A 193 -15.10 8.44 -7.10
N ILE A 194 -14.78 8.94 -5.91
CA ILE A 194 -13.54 9.71 -5.67
C ILE A 194 -12.31 8.81 -5.86
N ILE A 195 -12.29 7.60 -5.29
CA ILE A 195 -11.20 6.63 -5.48
C ILE A 195 -11.01 6.36 -6.97
N THR A 196 -12.07 6.02 -7.68
CA THR A 196 -12.03 5.65 -9.09
C THR A 196 -11.43 6.76 -9.93
N GLU A 197 -11.89 7.99 -9.74
CA GLU A 197 -11.43 9.14 -10.54
C GLU A 197 -10.03 9.62 -10.16
N LEU A 198 -9.68 9.63 -8.86
CA LEU A 198 -8.31 9.95 -8.44
C LEU A 198 -7.32 8.88 -8.95
N SER A 199 -7.72 7.61 -8.97
CA SER A 199 -6.86 6.49 -9.38
C SER A 199 -6.41 6.54 -10.85
N ARG A 200 -7.07 7.38 -11.66
CA ARG A 200 -6.73 7.65 -13.07
C ARG A 200 -5.44 8.47 -13.24
N SER A 201 -5.01 9.12 -12.16
CA SER A 201 -3.82 9.96 -12.17
C SER A 201 -2.55 9.13 -12.36
N LYS A 202 -1.62 9.68 -13.15
CA LYS A 202 -0.25 9.15 -13.28
C LYS A 202 0.76 9.91 -12.43
N THR A 203 0.29 10.91 -11.66
CA THR A 203 1.16 11.80 -10.87
C THR A 203 0.95 11.65 -9.37
N TYR A 204 -0.02 10.84 -8.96
CA TYR A 204 -0.21 10.40 -7.58
C TYR A 204 -0.82 9.00 -7.61
N ALA A 205 -0.51 8.18 -6.61
CA ALA A 205 -1.09 6.86 -6.42
C ALA A 205 -2.25 6.95 -5.43
N VAL A 206 -3.29 6.15 -5.64
CA VAL A 206 -4.42 6.04 -4.72
C VAL A 206 -4.43 4.65 -4.11
N ILE A 207 -4.51 4.56 -2.79
CA ILE A 207 -4.62 3.28 -2.10
C ILE A 207 -5.95 2.63 -2.43
N ALA A 208 -5.91 1.32 -2.68
CA ALA A 208 -7.09 0.54 -2.97
C ALA A 208 -8.11 0.63 -1.84
N ARG A 209 -9.38 0.71 -2.24
CA ARG A 209 -10.53 0.68 -1.33
C ARG A 209 -10.45 -0.44 -0.29
N ASN A 210 -10.05 -1.66 -0.69
CA ASN A 210 -9.99 -2.81 0.22
C ASN A 210 -9.07 -2.55 1.42
N SER A 211 -8.01 -1.76 1.22
CA SER A 211 -7.11 -1.35 2.27
C SER A 211 -7.69 -0.23 3.12
N SER A 212 -8.19 0.84 2.51
CA SER A 212 -8.68 2.01 3.25
C SER A 212 -9.98 1.74 4.01
N PHE A 213 -10.85 0.86 3.52
CA PHE A 213 -12.15 0.59 4.15
C PHE A 213 -12.06 -0.30 5.40
N LYS A 214 -10.87 -0.84 5.72
CA LYS A 214 -10.64 -1.55 7.00
C LYS A 214 -10.80 -0.66 8.22
N TYR A 215 -10.60 0.66 8.07
CA TYR A 215 -10.72 1.63 9.15
C TYR A 215 -12.16 2.09 9.41
N ARG A 216 -13.16 1.52 8.71
CA ARG A 216 -14.57 1.88 8.91
C ARG A 216 -14.98 1.74 10.38
N GLY A 217 -15.48 2.83 10.96
CA GLY A 217 -15.99 2.86 12.34
C GLY A 217 -14.91 2.63 13.40
N GLN A 218 -13.63 2.75 13.05
CA GLN A 218 -12.53 2.65 14.00
C GLN A 218 -12.01 4.05 14.35
N PRO A 219 -11.89 4.40 15.64
CA PRO A 219 -11.30 5.67 16.05
C PRO A 219 -9.76 5.56 15.98
N VAL A 220 -9.19 5.65 14.78
CA VAL A 220 -7.75 5.56 14.55
C VAL A 220 -7.20 6.94 14.18
N ASP A 221 -6.05 7.30 14.74
CA ASP A 221 -5.36 8.56 14.43
C ASP A 221 -4.86 8.56 12.98
N ALA A 222 -5.01 9.68 12.29
CA ALA A 222 -4.60 9.83 10.89
C ALA A 222 -3.13 9.44 10.64
N ARG A 223 -2.23 9.67 11.60
CA ARG A 223 -0.81 9.29 11.46
C ARG A 223 -0.62 7.79 11.47
N GLN A 224 -1.34 7.09 12.35
CA GLN A 224 -1.30 5.64 12.37
C GLN A 224 -1.85 5.03 11.08
N ILE A 225 -2.95 5.56 10.55
CA ILE A 225 -3.48 5.14 9.24
C ILE A 225 -2.46 5.44 8.14
N GLY A 226 -1.81 6.60 8.20
CA GLY A 226 -0.72 7.02 7.33
C GLY A 226 0.43 6.02 7.26
N ASP A 227 0.96 5.64 8.42
CA ASP A 227 2.05 4.68 8.58
C ASP A 227 1.66 3.28 8.11
N GLU A 228 0.46 2.82 8.46
CA GLU A 228 -0.02 1.47 8.12
C GLU A 228 -0.32 1.32 6.61
N LEU A 229 -0.86 2.36 5.96
CA LEU A 229 -1.15 2.35 4.53
C LEU A 229 0.01 2.86 3.65
N GLY A 230 1.01 3.50 4.25
CA GLY A 230 2.10 4.18 3.56
C GLY A 230 1.59 5.29 2.65
N VAL A 231 0.81 6.24 3.18
CA VAL A 231 0.25 7.37 2.43
C VAL A 231 0.71 8.72 2.96
N ASP A 232 0.76 9.71 2.08
CA ASP A 232 1.08 11.10 2.44
C ASP A 232 -0.19 11.90 2.80
N TYR A 233 -1.33 11.50 2.23
CA TYR A 233 -2.60 12.20 2.41
C TYR A 233 -3.77 11.26 2.69
N LEU A 234 -4.67 11.71 3.57
CA LEU A 234 -5.92 11.02 3.90
C LEU A 234 -7.12 11.90 3.57
N LEU A 235 -8.05 11.38 2.78
CA LEU A 235 -9.35 11.98 2.56
C LEU A 235 -10.39 11.25 3.42
N GLU A 236 -11.06 11.97 4.29
CA GLU A 236 -12.19 11.46 5.07
C GLU A 236 -13.38 12.41 4.98
N GLY A 237 -14.53 11.96 5.44
CA GLY A 237 -15.74 12.76 5.32
C GLY A 237 -16.98 12.05 5.80
N SER A 238 -18.10 12.75 5.63
CA SER A 238 -19.42 12.24 5.91
C SER A 238 -20.38 12.66 4.81
N GLN A 239 -21.46 11.91 4.64
CA GLN A 239 -22.56 12.30 3.77
C GLN A 239 -23.91 12.05 4.43
N GLN A 240 -24.88 12.87 4.04
CA GLN A 240 -26.23 12.81 4.53
C GLN A 240 -27.21 13.16 3.43
N LYS A 241 -28.18 12.28 3.18
CA LYS A 241 -29.33 12.59 2.34
C LYS A 241 -30.52 13.04 3.19
N ILE A 242 -31.13 14.17 2.81
CA ILE A 242 -32.35 14.71 3.41
C ILE A 242 -33.34 15.04 2.27
N GLY A 243 -34.30 14.14 2.03
CA GLY A 243 -35.16 14.22 0.84
C GLY A 243 -34.32 14.11 -0.43
N ASP A 244 -34.45 15.07 -1.34
CA ASP A 244 -33.65 15.13 -2.58
C ASP A 244 -32.34 15.92 -2.43
N ARG A 245 -32.00 16.37 -1.22
CA ARG A 245 -30.75 17.10 -0.97
C ARG A 245 -29.67 16.17 -0.43
N LEU A 246 -28.48 16.31 -0.98
CA LEU A 246 -27.27 15.65 -0.53
C LEU A 246 -26.35 16.68 0.14
N GLN A 247 -25.99 16.40 1.39
CA GLN A 247 -24.92 17.08 2.11
C GLN A 247 -23.70 16.17 2.14
N VAL A 248 -22.55 16.66 1.66
CA VAL A 248 -21.26 15.96 1.72
C VAL A 248 -20.26 16.85 2.42
N THR A 249 -19.62 16.35 3.48
CA THR A 249 -18.45 16.98 4.09
C THR A 249 -17.23 16.15 3.74
N ALA A 250 -16.19 16.80 3.24
CA ALA A 250 -14.93 16.15 2.90
C ALA A 250 -13.76 16.96 3.47
N GLN A 251 -12.75 16.27 3.98
CA GLN A 251 -11.55 16.86 4.52
C GLN A 251 -10.30 16.08 4.14
N LEU A 252 -9.23 16.82 3.84
CA LEU A 252 -7.92 16.30 3.48
C LEU A 252 -6.95 16.55 4.62
N LEU A 253 -6.33 15.48 5.11
CA LEU A 253 -5.32 15.52 6.17
C LEU A 253 -3.95 15.16 5.60
N ASN A 254 -2.91 15.75 6.19
CA ASN A 254 -1.54 15.28 6.06
C ASN A 254 -1.34 14.08 6.98
N ALA A 255 -0.92 12.95 6.42
CA ALA A 255 -0.72 11.71 7.16
C ALA A 255 0.52 11.76 8.07
N ASP A 256 1.52 12.61 7.79
CA ASP A 256 2.76 12.67 8.58
C ASP A 256 2.54 13.31 9.96
N ASP A 257 1.78 14.41 10.01
CA ASP A 257 1.61 15.22 11.21
C ASP A 257 0.16 15.33 11.70
N GLY A 258 -0.80 14.75 10.96
CA GLY A 258 -2.22 14.80 11.25
C GLY A 258 -2.88 16.16 11.00
N SER A 259 -2.20 17.10 10.34
CA SER A 259 -2.74 18.44 10.11
C SER A 259 -3.85 18.45 9.04
N HIS A 260 -4.88 19.27 9.25
CA HIS A 260 -5.94 19.49 8.27
C HIS A 260 -5.47 20.47 7.19
N LEU A 261 -5.37 20.00 5.95
CA LEU A 261 -4.97 20.80 4.79
C LEU A 261 -6.15 21.50 4.14
N TRP A 262 -7.32 20.86 4.16
CA TRP A 262 -8.54 21.36 3.56
C TRP A 262 -9.77 20.67 4.17
N ALA A 263 -10.86 21.41 4.29
CA ALA A 263 -12.17 20.87 4.61
C ALA A 263 -13.25 21.71 3.91
N ASN A 264 -14.31 21.06 3.42
CA ASN A 264 -15.44 21.76 2.83
C ASN A 264 -16.75 20.97 2.99
N THR A 265 -17.87 21.69 3.00
CA THR A 265 -19.21 21.10 3.04
C THR A 265 -20.00 21.54 1.81
N TYR A 266 -20.51 20.55 1.08
CA TYR A 266 -21.29 20.70 -0.13
C TYR A 266 -22.76 20.41 0.17
N ASN A 267 -23.63 21.36 -0.15
CA ASN A 267 -25.08 21.21 -0.01
C ASN A 267 -25.73 21.36 -1.38
N ARG A 268 -26.15 20.24 -1.99
CA ARG A 268 -26.66 20.19 -3.37
C ARG A 268 -27.88 19.27 -3.50
N GLU A 269 -28.46 19.20 -4.69
CA GLU A 269 -29.43 18.17 -5.04
C GLU A 269 -28.72 16.84 -5.31
N ILE A 270 -29.38 15.71 -5.10
CA ILE A 270 -28.77 14.39 -5.30
C ILE A 270 -28.31 14.15 -6.74
N GLY A 271 -28.98 14.75 -7.73
CA GLY A 271 -28.58 14.73 -9.14
C GLY A 271 -27.22 15.38 -9.40
N ASP A 272 -26.76 16.25 -8.49
CA ASP A 272 -25.44 16.88 -8.55
C ASP A 272 -24.33 16.04 -7.91
N LEU A 273 -24.57 14.77 -7.54
CA LEU A 273 -23.55 13.91 -6.91
C LEU A 273 -22.22 13.92 -7.69
N PHE A 274 -22.28 13.76 -9.01
CA PHE A 274 -21.09 13.80 -9.88
C PHE A 274 -20.42 15.17 -9.90
N VAL A 275 -21.20 16.25 -9.79
CA VAL A 275 -20.66 17.62 -9.71
C VAL A 275 -19.89 17.78 -8.40
N VAL A 276 -20.45 17.32 -7.28
CA VAL A 276 -19.80 17.36 -5.96
C VAL A 276 -18.53 16.51 -5.96
N GLN A 277 -18.58 15.28 -6.47
CA GLN A 277 -17.41 14.42 -6.60
C GLN A 277 -16.32 15.11 -7.42
N GLU A 278 -16.65 15.68 -8.57
CA GLU A 278 -15.70 16.37 -9.44
C GLU A 278 -15.08 17.61 -8.76
N GLU A 279 -15.87 18.39 -8.02
CA GLU A 279 -15.37 19.52 -7.24
C GLU A 279 -14.38 19.09 -6.15
N ILE A 280 -14.68 18.00 -5.43
CA ILE A 280 -13.78 17.40 -4.45
C ILE A 280 -12.50 16.94 -5.15
N ILE A 281 -12.61 16.16 -6.23
CA ILE A 281 -11.48 15.61 -6.99
C ILE A 281 -10.56 16.71 -7.51
N ARG A 282 -11.09 17.80 -8.09
CA ARG A 282 -10.28 18.93 -8.55
C ARG A 282 -9.57 19.65 -7.41
N THR A 283 -10.27 19.85 -6.30
CA THR A 283 -9.70 20.49 -5.12
C THR A 283 -8.56 19.65 -4.56
N LEU A 284 -8.75 18.34 -4.46
CA LEU A 284 -7.71 17.40 -4.01
C LEU A 284 -6.51 17.41 -4.96
N ALA A 285 -6.75 17.31 -6.26
CA ALA A 285 -5.69 17.33 -7.25
C ALA A 285 -4.90 18.66 -7.21
N ASP A 286 -5.59 19.81 -7.11
CA ASP A 286 -4.96 21.13 -6.95
C ASP A 286 -4.05 21.19 -5.70
N ARG A 287 -4.44 20.52 -4.61
CA ARG A 287 -3.69 20.49 -3.34
C ARG A 287 -2.54 19.50 -3.33
N VAL A 288 -2.69 18.35 -3.98
CA VAL A 288 -1.69 17.27 -4.06
C VAL A 288 -0.72 17.48 -5.25
N GLY A 289 -0.80 18.62 -5.93
CA GLY A 289 0.25 19.11 -6.83
C GLY A 289 -0.10 19.13 -8.32
N ARG A 290 -1.38 19.01 -8.73
CA ARG A 290 -1.76 19.16 -10.15
C ARG A 290 -3.21 19.59 -10.40
N ARG A 291 -3.40 20.58 -11.27
CA ARG A 291 -4.73 21.02 -11.68
C ARG A 291 -5.36 20.09 -12.71
N ILE A 292 -6.50 19.47 -12.36
CA ILE A 292 -7.36 18.74 -13.30
C ILE A 292 -8.19 19.78 -14.08
N GLN A 293 -8.01 19.84 -15.40
CA GLN A 293 -8.80 20.67 -16.29
C GLN A 293 -9.67 19.78 -17.18
N ARG A 294 -10.91 19.54 -16.74
CA ARG A 294 -11.98 18.96 -17.57
C ARG A 294 -13.27 19.73 -17.34
N PRO A 295 -14.29 19.64 -18.21
CA PRO A 295 -15.62 20.18 -17.92
C PRO A 295 -16.19 19.52 -16.67
N LEU A 296 -16.96 20.26 -15.85
CA LEU A 296 -17.76 19.61 -14.81
C LEU A 296 -18.74 18.65 -15.50
N PRO A 297 -19.01 17.47 -14.92
CA PRO A 297 -20.09 16.62 -15.40
C PRO A 297 -21.40 17.42 -15.34
N LYS A 298 -22.32 17.12 -16.24
CA LYS A 298 -23.66 17.68 -16.16
C LYS A 298 -24.39 16.97 -15.01
N SER A 299 -25.19 17.74 -14.28
CA SER A 299 -26.15 17.17 -13.33
C SER A 299 -27.14 16.31 -14.10
N ASP A 300 -27.27 15.04 -13.70
CA ASP A 300 -28.16 14.07 -14.35
C ASP A 300 -28.67 13.06 -13.31
N ALA A 301 -29.90 13.29 -12.85
CA ALA A 301 -30.53 12.44 -11.84
C ALA A 301 -30.77 11.00 -12.32
N ALA A 302 -30.96 10.79 -13.63
CA ALA A 302 -31.11 9.45 -14.21
C ALA A 302 -29.78 8.70 -14.15
N GLN A 303 -28.68 9.37 -14.53
CA GLN A 303 -27.33 8.81 -14.43
C GLN A 303 -26.92 8.52 -12.98
N VAL A 304 -27.28 9.39 -12.02
CA VAL A 304 -27.04 9.14 -10.58
C VAL A 304 -27.83 7.91 -10.11
N SER A 305 -29.07 7.75 -10.57
CA SER A 305 -29.89 6.57 -10.25
C SER A 305 -29.32 5.29 -10.88
N ALA A 306 -28.75 5.37 -12.09
CA ALA A 306 -28.08 4.23 -12.73
C ALA A 306 -26.80 3.81 -11.99
N LEU A 307 -25.97 4.79 -11.62
CA LEU A 307 -24.82 4.56 -10.73
C LEU A 307 -25.29 3.95 -9.42
N HIS A 308 -26.45 4.37 -8.92
CA HIS A 308 -26.98 3.87 -7.66
C HIS A 308 -27.17 2.37 -7.64
N TYR A 309 -27.92 1.87 -8.61
CA TYR A 309 -28.14 0.44 -8.73
C TYR A 309 -26.84 -0.33 -9.02
N HIS A 310 -25.90 0.25 -9.75
CA HIS A 310 -24.61 -0.37 -10.03
C HIS A 310 -23.74 -0.55 -8.78
N LEU A 311 -23.69 0.45 -7.91
CA LEU A 311 -22.94 0.34 -6.65
C LEU A 311 -23.57 -0.67 -5.69
N MET A 312 -24.90 -0.78 -5.68
CA MET A 312 -25.58 -1.88 -4.95
C MET A 312 -25.17 -3.24 -5.52
N ALA A 313 -25.06 -3.37 -6.83
CA ALA A 313 -24.62 -4.60 -7.47
C ALA A 313 -23.16 -4.92 -7.11
N ILE A 314 -22.25 -3.94 -7.12
CA ILE A 314 -20.86 -4.12 -6.67
C ILE A 314 -20.78 -4.56 -5.20
N ALA A 315 -21.58 -3.95 -4.32
CA ALA A 315 -21.62 -4.33 -2.91
C ALA A 315 -22.04 -5.80 -2.74
N GLU A 316 -23.05 -6.26 -3.49
CA GLU A 316 -23.46 -7.65 -3.51
C GLU A 316 -22.37 -8.58 -4.07
N MET A 317 -21.66 -8.18 -5.14
CA MET A 317 -20.52 -8.95 -5.66
C MET A 317 -19.38 -9.11 -4.65
N ARG A 318 -19.18 -8.10 -3.78
CA ARG A 318 -18.13 -8.10 -2.75
C ARG A 318 -18.57 -8.74 -1.44
N SER A 319 -19.83 -9.15 -1.33
CA SER A 319 -20.37 -9.86 -0.16
C SER A 319 -19.63 -11.17 0.08
N SER A 320 -19.32 -11.45 1.35
CA SER A 320 -18.62 -12.66 1.79
C SER A 320 -19.33 -13.98 1.47
N ALA A 321 -20.62 -13.95 1.12
CA ALA A 321 -21.38 -15.14 0.77
C ALA A 321 -21.26 -15.54 -0.71
N PHE A 322 -20.92 -14.59 -1.61
CA PHE A 322 -20.89 -14.71 -3.08
C PHE A 322 -21.58 -15.97 -3.66
N THR A 323 -22.90 -15.88 -3.89
CA THR A 323 -23.76 -17.02 -4.26
C THR A 323 -24.41 -16.82 -5.64
N ALA A 324 -24.95 -17.90 -6.22
CA ALA A 324 -25.76 -17.82 -7.43
C ALA A 324 -26.96 -16.88 -7.26
N ALA A 325 -27.60 -16.88 -6.09
CA ALA A 325 -28.70 -15.96 -5.77
C ALA A 325 -28.22 -14.50 -5.70
N GLY A 326 -27.03 -14.25 -5.12
CA GLY A 326 -26.39 -12.94 -5.13
C GLY A 326 -26.08 -12.46 -6.56
N ASN A 327 -25.61 -13.35 -7.44
CA ASN A 327 -25.38 -13.02 -8.85
C ASN A 327 -26.67 -12.69 -9.63
N GLN A 328 -27.79 -13.30 -9.26
CA GLN A 328 -29.11 -12.93 -9.78
C GLN A 328 -29.56 -11.56 -9.26
N LEU A 329 -29.29 -11.22 -8.00
CA LEU A 329 -29.56 -9.88 -7.48
C LEU A 329 -28.72 -8.82 -8.19
N VAL A 330 -27.43 -9.09 -8.43
CA VAL A 330 -26.55 -8.26 -9.27
C VAL A 330 -27.18 -7.99 -10.64
N ARG A 331 -27.72 -9.02 -11.29
CA ARG A 331 -28.40 -8.89 -12.60
C ARG A 331 -29.64 -8.01 -12.51
N GLN A 332 -30.48 -8.21 -11.50
CA GLN A 332 -31.69 -7.41 -11.29
C GLN A 332 -31.37 -5.93 -11.05
N LEU A 333 -30.37 -5.64 -10.21
CA LEU A 333 -29.90 -4.28 -9.97
C LEU A 333 -29.33 -3.67 -11.26
N SER A 334 -28.55 -4.43 -12.02
CA SER A 334 -28.00 -3.98 -13.29
C SER A 334 -29.08 -3.64 -14.33
N LEU A 335 -30.18 -4.39 -14.37
CA LEU A 335 -31.34 -4.07 -15.21
C LEU A 335 -32.04 -2.79 -14.76
N LYS A 336 -32.21 -2.57 -13.45
CA LYS A 336 -32.73 -1.30 -12.92
C LYS A 336 -31.83 -0.12 -13.24
N ALA A 337 -30.51 -0.33 -13.28
CA ALA A 337 -29.56 0.70 -13.72
C ALA A 337 -29.80 1.10 -15.18
N ILE A 338 -30.04 0.13 -16.07
CA ILE A 338 -30.37 0.38 -17.48
C ILE A 338 -31.74 1.05 -17.61
N GLU A 339 -32.73 0.65 -16.82
CA GLU A 339 -34.06 1.29 -16.81
C GLU A 339 -33.96 2.76 -16.37
N ALA A 340 -33.10 3.05 -15.39
CA ALA A 340 -32.87 4.40 -14.91
C ALA A 340 -32.18 5.28 -15.97
N ASP A 341 -31.10 4.80 -16.58
CA ASP A 341 -30.43 5.48 -17.70
C ASP A 341 -29.86 4.47 -18.73
N PRO A 342 -30.55 4.24 -19.85
CA PRO A 342 -30.07 3.35 -20.91
C PRO A 342 -28.81 3.85 -21.64
N ASN A 343 -28.43 5.11 -21.44
CA ASN A 343 -27.24 5.71 -22.04
C ASN A 343 -26.05 5.75 -21.07
N ALA A 344 -26.21 5.30 -19.83
CA ALA A 344 -25.12 5.10 -18.90
C ALA A 344 -24.54 3.68 -19.02
N GLN A 345 -23.23 3.56 -18.85
CA GLN A 345 -22.50 2.29 -18.94
C GLN A 345 -22.75 1.35 -17.74
N PHE A 346 -23.15 1.90 -16.59
CA PHE A 346 -23.13 1.22 -15.29
C PHE A 346 -23.89 -0.12 -15.24
N GLY A 347 -25.11 -0.15 -15.78
CA GLY A 347 -25.90 -1.37 -15.81
C GLY A 347 -25.34 -2.43 -16.77
N TYR A 348 -24.75 -2.00 -17.88
CA TYR A 348 -24.11 -2.90 -18.83
C TYR A 348 -22.84 -3.54 -18.25
N ILE A 349 -22.04 -2.78 -17.49
CA ILE A 349 -20.88 -3.32 -16.74
C ILE A 349 -21.35 -4.41 -15.77
N GLY A 350 -22.40 -4.14 -14.98
CA GLY A 350 -22.93 -5.10 -14.00
C GLY A 350 -23.46 -6.39 -14.64
N LEU A 351 -24.14 -6.29 -15.80
CA LEU A 351 -24.57 -7.46 -16.57
C LEU A 351 -23.37 -8.26 -17.11
N ALA A 352 -22.34 -7.58 -17.63
CA ALA A 352 -21.13 -8.26 -18.11
C ALA A 352 -20.43 -9.05 -17.00
N TRP A 353 -20.31 -8.48 -15.80
CA TRP A 353 -19.83 -9.19 -14.61
C TRP A 353 -20.70 -10.39 -14.25
N SER A 354 -22.02 -10.20 -14.22
CA SER A 354 -22.97 -11.27 -13.90
C SER A 354 -22.83 -12.48 -14.83
N TYR A 355 -22.79 -12.25 -16.15
CA TYR A 355 -22.61 -13.33 -17.13
C TYR A 355 -21.23 -14.00 -17.04
N ARG A 356 -20.18 -13.22 -16.75
CA ARG A 356 -18.85 -13.80 -16.50
C ARG A 356 -18.86 -14.72 -15.27
N HIS A 357 -19.52 -14.31 -14.19
CA HIS A 357 -19.61 -15.14 -12.98
C HIS A 357 -20.33 -16.46 -13.23
N ASP A 358 -21.38 -16.48 -14.06
CA ASP A 358 -22.05 -17.73 -14.42
C ASP A 358 -21.10 -18.71 -15.14
N VAL A 359 -20.18 -18.18 -15.95
CA VAL A 359 -19.13 -18.97 -16.61
C VAL A 359 -18.10 -19.45 -15.60
N THR A 360 -17.55 -18.56 -14.78
CA THR A 360 -16.49 -18.86 -13.82
C THR A 360 -16.93 -19.89 -12.77
N PHE A 361 -18.18 -19.80 -12.29
CA PHE A 361 -18.70 -20.63 -11.19
C PHE A 361 -19.62 -21.76 -11.65
N GLY A 362 -19.88 -21.89 -12.95
CA GLY A 362 -20.75 -22.95 -13.47
C GLY A 362 -22.24 -22.73 -13.21
N TRP A 363 -22.68 -21.51 -12.86
CA TRP A 363 -24.09 -21.21 -12.58
C TRP A 363 -24.96 -21.06 -13.84
N HIS A 364 -24.37 -21.23 -15.02
CA HIS A 364 -25.05 -21.17 -16.32
C HIS A 364 -25.96 -22.38 -16.59
N GLU A 365 -25.84 -23.48 -15.84
CA GLU A 365 -26.62 -24.73 -16.05
C GLU A 365 -28.14 -24.55 -16.02
N GLN A 366 -28.66 -23.40 -15.55
CA GLN A 366 -30.10 -23.13 -15.48
C GLN A 366 -30.64 -22.23 -16.60
N GLU A 367 -29.81 -21.51 -17.39
CA GLU A 367 -30.31 -20.50 -18.34
C GLU A 367 -29.60 -20.46 -19.72
N HIS A 368 -28.29 -20.68 -19.81
CA HIS A 368 -27.50 -20.54 -21.05
C HIS A 368 -26.32 -21.52 -21.07
N ASN A 369 -25.81 -21.93 -22.25
CA ASN A 369 -24.53 -22.64 -22.28
C ASN A 369 -23.34 -21.66 -22.07
N ARG A 370 -22.17 -22.19 -21.72
CA ARG A 370 -20.97 -21.39 -21.42
C ARG A 370 -20.63 -20.35 -22.52
N ASP A 371 -20.69 -20.76 -23.78
CA ASP A 371 -20.31 -19.90 -24.90
C ASP A 371 -21.33 -18.78 -25.14
N GLU A 372 -22.62 -19.06 -24.94
CA GLU A 372 -23.66 -18.04 -24.98
C GLU A 372 -23.52 -17.03 -23.82
N ALA A 373 -23.19 -17.50 -22.61
CA ALA A 373 -22.95 -16.61 -21.47
C ALA A 373 -21.74 -15.68 -21.72
N LEU A 374 -20.64 -16.21 -22.25
CA LEU A 374 -19.48 -15.39 -22.65
C LEU A 374 -19.84 -14.38 -23.74
N LYS A 375 -20.61 -14.81 -24.75
CA LYS A 375 -21.07 -13.93 -25.83
C LYS A 375 -21.94 -12.79 -25.29
N ARG A 376 -22.91 -13.07 -24.41
CA ARG A 376 -23.76 -12.04 -23.80
C ARG A 376 -22.95 -11.09 -22.93
N GLY A 377 -22.05 -11.62 -22.11
CA GLY A 377 -21.14 -10.80 -21.31
C GLY A 377 -20.30 -9.86 -22.18
N ALA A 378 -19.78 -10.37 -23.30
CA ALA A 378 -19.03 -9.60 -24.29
C ALA A 378 -19.86 -8.47 -24.90
N GLU A 379 -21.08 -8.76 -25.35
CA GLU A 379 -21.99 -7.76 -25.94
C GLU A 379 -22.31 -6.63 -24.95
N TYR A 380 -22.52 -6.95 -23.67
CA TYR A 380 -22.75 -5.92 -22.64
C TYR A 380 -21.49 -5.11 -22.32
N ALA A 381 -20.32 -5.75 -22.24
CA ALA A 381 -19.07 -5.04 -22.06
C ALA A 381 -18.76 -4.11 -23.25
N ASP A 382 -19.00 -4.56 -24.49
CA ASP A 382 -18.83 -3.73 -25.69
C ASP A 382 -19.82 -2.54 -25.70
N LYS A 383 -21.06 -2.76 -25.25
CA LYS A 383 -22.04 -1.67 -25.08
C LYS A 383 -21.61 -0.67 -24.02
N ALA A 384 -21.06 -1.12 -22.90
CA ALA A 384 -20.52 -0.26 -21.86
C ALA A 384 -19.37 0.62 -22.39
N ILE A 385 -18.41 0.01 -23.11
CA ILE A 385 -17.29 0.73 -23.74
C ILE A 385 -17.80 1.74 -24.78
N LEU A 386 -18.84 1.39 -25.56
CA LEU A 386 -19.42 2.31 -26.53
C LEU A 386 -20.02 3.57 -25.87
N LEU A 387 -20.66 3.41 -24.70
CA LEU A 387 -21.28 4.51 -23.96
C LEU A 387 -20.25 5.34 -23.18
N ALA A 388 -19.22 4.69 -22.63
CA ALA A 388 -18.14 5.32 -21.89
C ALA A 388 -16.78 4.71 -22.28
N PRO A 389 -16.15 5.19 -23.39
CA PRO A 389 -14.89 4.65 -23.90
C PRO A 389 -13.67 4.86 -22.98
N ASP A 390 -13.82 5.70 -21.96
CA ASP A 390 -12.81 6.00 -20.98
C ASP A 390 -13.13 5.37 -19.62
N ASP A 391 -14.12 4.47 -19.53
CA ASP A 391 -14.43 3.72 -18.31
C ASP A 391 -13.48 2.52 -18.17
N ALA A 392 -12.59 2.57 -17.17
CA ALA A 392 -11.59 1.54 -16.95
C ALA A 392 -12.20 0.18 -16.57
N GLU A 393 -13.34 0.18 -15.88
CA GLU A 393 -14.02 -1.03 -15.43
C GLU A 393 -14.69 -1.74 -16.62
N ALA A 394 -15.24 -0.98 -17.58
CA ALA A 394 -15.77 -1.52 -18.83
C ALA A 394 -14.68 -2.28 -19.64
N HIS A 395 -13.48 -1.70 -19.74
CA HIS A 395 -12.33 -2.37 -20.35
C HIS A 395 -11.85 -3.57 -19.52
N HIS A 396 -11.86 -3.46 -18.19
CA HIS A 396 -11.48 -4.55 -17.29
C HIS A 396 -12.37 -5.78 -17.45
N ILE A 397 -13.69 -5.61 -17.43
CA ILE A 397 -14.61 -6.75 -17.60
C ILE A 397 -14.49 -7.35 -19.00
N ARG A 398 -14.26 -6.53 -20.03
CA ARG A 398 -14.01 -7.05 -21.38
C ARG A 398 -12.73 -7.89 -21.44
N ALA A 399 -11.65 -7.44 -20.81
CA ALA A 399 -10.40 -8.19 -20.70
C ALA A 399 -10.59 -9.54 -19.99
N ARG A 400 -11.36 -9.54 -18.89
CA ARG A 400 -11.70 -10.75 -18.15
C ARG A 400 -12.51 -11.73 -19.01
N ILE A 401 -13.46 -11.25 -19.81
CA ILE A 401 -14.24 -12.10 -20.72
C ILE A 401 -13.35 -12.70 -21.82
N HIS A 402 -12.44 -11.92 -22.42
CA HIS A 402 -11.45 -12.44 -23.36
C HIS A 402 -10.56 -13.52 -22.74
N THR A 403 -10.15 -13.33 -21.47
CA THR A 403 -9.36 -14.33 -20.73
C THR A 403 -10.12 -15.65 -20.61
N GLU A 404 -11.39 -15.60 -20.21
CA GLU A 404 -12.26 -16.79 -20.11
C GLU A 404 -12.54 -17.43 -21.49
N ALA A 405 -12.60 -16.63 -22.55
CA ALA A 405 -12.74 -17.12 -23.92
C ALA A 405 -11.44 -17.75 -24.49
N GLY A 406 -10.30 -17.59 -23.81
CA GLY A 406 -8.99 -18.01 -24.30
C GLY A 406 -8.39 -17.06 -25.34
N GLU A 407 -8.95 -15.87 -25.50
CA GLU A 407 -8.53 -14.81 -26.43
C GLU A 407 -7.45 -13.94 -25.77
N ILE A 408 -6.31 -14.55 -25.42
CA ILE A 408 -5.34 -13.98 -24.48
C ILE A 408 -4.70 -12.66 -24.96
N GLU A 409 -4.41 -12.53 -26.26
CA GLU A 409 -3.86 -11.29 -26.82
C GLU A 409 -4.87 -10.13 -26.73
N GLN A 410 -6.15 -10.40 -27.03
CA GLN A 410 -7.23 -9.43 -26.88
C GLN A 410 -7.45 -9.07 -25.40
N ALA A 411 -7.33 -10.05 -24.50
CA ALA A 411 -7.39 -9.81 -23.07
C ALA A 411 -6.30 -8.84 -22.60
N LEU A 412 -5.05 -9.08 -23.00
CA LEU A 412 -3.91 -8.23 -22.65
C LEU A 412 -4.10 -6.79 -23.17
N ALA A 413 -4.56 -6.63 -24.42
CA ALA A 413 -4.81 -5.29 -24.98
C ALA A 413 -5.88 -4.52 -24.19
N GLN A 414 -6.95 -5.19 -23.76
CA GLN A 414 -7.99 -4.58 -22.94
C GLN A 414 -7.52 -4.29 -21.51
N PHE A 415 -6.70 -5.16 -20.92
CA PHE A 415 -6.06 -4.89 -19.63
C PHE A 415 -5.13 -3.68 -19.69
N ASP A 416 -4.31 -3.57 -20.73
CA ASP A 416 -3.42 -2.42 -20.92
C ASP A 416 -4.20 -1.11 -21.06
N GLN A 417 -5.33 -1.13 -21.77
CA GLN A 417 -6.23 0.02 -21.86
C GLN A 417 -6.86 0.37 -20.50
N ALA A 418 -7.36 -0.64 -19.77
CA ALA A 418 -7.93 -0.44 -18.43
C ALA A 418 -6.90 0.15 -17.44
N ILE A 419 -5.65 -0.31 -17.50
CA ILE A 419 -4.55 0.15 -16.64
C ILE A 419 -4.07 1.54 -17.06
N ALA A 420 -4.09 1.86 -18.36
CA ALA A 420 -3.81 3.21 -18.83
C ALA A 420 -4.85 4.23 -18.36
N LEU A 421 -6.12 3.81 -18.26
CA LEU A 421 -7.23 4.63 -17.74
C LEU A 421 -7.24 4.73 -16.22
N ASN A 422 -6.87 3.66 -15.51
CA ASN A 422 -6.85 3.59 -14.05
C ASN A 422 -5.64 2.77 -13.52
N PRO A 423 -4.45 3.39 -13.43
CA PRO A 423 -3.22 2.71 -13.00
C PRO A 423 -3.20 2.34 -11.51
N SER A 424 -4.03 2.97 -10.67
CA SER A 424 -4.09 2.67 -9.22
C SER A 424 -5.20 1.66 -8.86
N ASN A 425 -5.77 0.92 -9.82
CA ASN A 425 -6.74 -0.12 -9.53
C ASN A 425 -6.07 -1.50 -9.37
N SER A 426 -5.95 -1.95 -8.12
CA SER A 426 -5.36 -3.26 -7.76
C SER A 426 -6.08 -4.45 -8.40
N SER A 427 -7.41 -4.40 -8.60
CA SER A 427 -8.18 -5.49 -9.22
C SER A 427 -7.87 -5.67 -10.70
N ILE A 428 -7.64 -4.56 -11.41
CA ILE A 428 -7.25 -4.58 -12.83
C ILE A 428 -5.82 -5.12 -12.96
N LEU A 429 -4.88 -4.62 -12.12
CA LEU A 429 -3.50 -5.11 -12.08
C LEU A 429 -3.47 -6.62 -11.79
N HIS A 430 -4.12 -7.06 -10.71
CA HIS A 430 -4.26 -8.48 -10.35
C HIS A 430 -4.91 -9.30 -11.48
N GLY A 431 -5.94 -8.77 -12.15
CA GLY A 431 -6.59 -9.47 -13.25
C GLY A 431 -5.70 -9.69 -14.46
N SER A 432 -4.77 -8.77 -14.73
CA SER A 432 -3.89 -8.81 -15.90
C SER A 432 -2.76 -9.85 -15.81
N THR A 433 -2.45 -10.34 -14.62
CA THR A 433 -1.30 -11.22 -14.37
C THR A 433 -1.49 -12.61 -14.97
N GLU A 434 -2.70 -13.18 -14.87
CA GLU A 434 -3.01 -14.52 -15.37
C GLU A 434 -2.81 -14.65 -16.89
N PRO A 435 -3.37 -13.75 -17.74
CA PRO A 435 -3.03 -13.66 -19.16
C PRO A 435 -1.52 -13.57 -19.45
N LEU A 436 -0.77 -12.76 -18.70
CA LEU A 436 0.68 -12.62 -18.86
C LEU A 436 1.40 -13.94 -18.58
N LEU A 437 0.99 -14.68 -17.55
CA LEU A 437 1.54 -15.99 -17.23
C LEU A 437 1.22 -17.03 -18.30
N TYR A 438 0.02 -17.01 -18.87
CA TYR A 438 -0.34 -17.92 -19.96
C TYR A 438 0.57 -17.78 -21.19
N VAL A 439 1.00 -16.56 -21.53
CA VAL A 439 1.91 -16.30 -22.67
C VAL A 439 3.39 -16.25 -22.28
N GLY A 440 3.73 -16.48 -21.01
CA GLY A 440 5.11 -16.51 -20.53
C GLY A 440 5.76 -15.14 -20.31
N ARG A 441 4.99 -14.05 -20.23
CA ARG A 441 5.46 -12.70 -19.85
C ARG A 441 5.62 -12.60 -18.32
N ILE A 442 6.47 -13.45 -17.75
CA ILE A 442 6.56 -13.69 -16.31
C ILE A 442 7.08 -12.48 -15.53
N ASP A 443 8.12 -11.82 -16.03
CA ASP A 443 8.69 -10.64 -15.35
C ASP A 443 7.66 -9.53 -15.21
N GLU A 444 6.91 -9.26 -16.28
CA GLU A 444 5.85 -8.26 -16.26
C GLU A 444 4.70 -8.66 -15.33
N ALA A 445 4.34 -9.95 -15.27
CA ALA A 445 3.34 -10.43 -14.30
C ALA A 445 3.81 -10.16 -12.85
N ILE A 446 5.07 -10.41 -12.53
CA ILE A 446 5.66 -10.12 -11.20
C ILE A 446 5.61 -8.62 -10.92
N ASP A 447 5.97 -7.78 -11.90
CA ASP A 447 5.91 -6.33 -11.75
C ASP A 447 4.48 -5.84 -11.47
N ARG A 448 3.46 -6.35 -12.18
CA ARG A 448 2.06 -6.01 -11.91
C ARG A 448 1.59 -6.51 -10.54
N ILE A 449 2.06 -7.66 -10.08
CA ILE A 449 1.76 -8.17 -8.73
C ILE A 449 2.37 -7.25 -7.66
N GLU A 450 3.64 -6.88 -7.79
CA GLU A 450 4.28 -5.98 -6.81
C GLU A 450 3.66 -4.58 -6.84
N GLN A 451 3.28 -4.07 -8.01
CA GLN A 451 2.52 -2.83 -8.13
C GLN A 451 1.16 -2.93 -7.42
N ALA A 452 0.42 -4.02 -7.63
CA ALA A 452 -0.88 -4.25 -6.97
C ALA A 452 -0.73 -4.32 -5.44
N LYS A 453 0.32 -4.99 -4.93
CA LYS A 453 0.63 -5.05 -3.49
C LYS A 453 1.01 -3.69 -2.92
N GLY A 454 1.70 -2.87 -3.70
CA GLY A 454 2.03 -1.49 -3.33
C GLY A 454 0.79 -0.60 -3.23
N ILE A 455 -0.20 -0.80 -4.09
CA ILE A 455 -1.47 -0.06 -4.12
C ILE A 455 -2.45 -0.57 -3.05
N ASP A 456 -2.44 -1.86 -2.75
CA ASP A 456 -3.32 -2.51 -1.78
C ASP A 456 -2.48 -3.21 -0.70
N PRO A 457 -1.95 -2.49 0.31
CA PRO A 457 -1.14 -3.07 1.39
C PRO A 457 -1.84 -4.21 2.14
N PHE A 458 -3.16 -4.18 2.17
CA PHE A 458 -4.02 -5.19 2.77
C PHE A 458 -4.70 -6.12 1.76
N HIS A 459 -4.03 -6.33 0.62
CA HIS A 459 -4.52 -7.14 -0.48
C HIS A 459 -5.01 -8.55 -0.10
N SER A 460 -5.82 -9.11 -0.98
CA SER A 460 -6.25 -10.51 -0.90
C SER A 460 -5.07 -11.48 -0.98
N ASP A 461 -5.22 -12.63 -0.30
CA ASP A 461 -4.32 -13.79 -0.41
C ASP A 461 -4.15 -14.25 -1.88
N LEU A 462 -5.07 -13.90 -2.78
CA LEU A 462 -5.00 -14.22 -4.20
C LEU A 462 -3.72 -13.69 -4.88
N LEU A 463 -3.18 -12.53 -4.47
CA LEU A 463 -1.91 -12.03 -5.02
C LEU A 463 -0.72 -12.91 -4.62
N HIS A 464 -0.76 -13.54 -3.45
CA HIS A 464 0.26 -14.52 -3.05
C HIS A 464 0.17 -15.80 -3.88
N TRP A 465 -1.05 -16.24 -4.23
CA TRP A 465 -1.24 -17.36 -5.14
C TRP A 465 -0.67 -17.04 -6.54
N GLN A 466 -1.02 -15.88 -7.11
CA GLN A 466 -0.49 -15.46 -8.41
C GLN A 466 1.04 -15.33 -8.40
N MET A 467 1.62 -14.80 -7.32
CA MET A 467 3.07 -14.74 -7.13
C MET A 467 3.69 -16.15 -7.08
N GLY A 468 3.02 -17.09 -6.38
CA GLY A 468 3.43 -18.50 -6.35
C GLY A 468 3.49 -19.12 -7.76
N TRP A 469 2.47 -18.86 -8.59
CA TRP A 469 2.48 -19.31 -9.98
C TRP A 469 3.60 -18.66 -10.79
N ALA A 470 3.75 -17.34 -10.72
CA ALA A 470 4.80 -16.61 -11.44
C ALA A 470 6.22 -17.10 -11.09
N LEU A 471 6.47 -17.39 -9.81
CA LEU A 471 7.77 -17.91 -9.36
C LEU A 471 7.98 -19.38 -9.74
N TRP A 472 6.92 -20.20 -9.76
CA TRP A 472 6.99 -21.56 -10.32
C TRP A 472 7.31 -21.52 -11.82
N GLU A 473 6.72 -20.59 -12.57
CA GLU A 473 7.02 -20.39 -14.00
C GLU A 473 8.49 -20.05 -14.24
N LYS A 474 9.06 -19.22 -13.37
CA LYS A 474 10.49 -18.90 -13.31
C LYS A 474 11.39 -20.05 -12.86
N ASN A 475 10.82 -21.21 -12.51
CA ASN A 475 11.52 -22.35 -11.93
C ASN A 475 12.18 -22.05 -10.56
N ASP A 476 11.75 -20.97 -9.88
CA ASP A 476 12.12 -20.69 -8.48
C ASP A 476 11.04 -21.22 -7.54
N CYS A 477 10.93 -22.55 -7.50
CA CYS A 477 9.89 -23.24 -6.74
C CYS A 477 10.05 -23.07 -5.22
N ARG A 478 11.24 -22.69 -4.74
CA ARG A 478 11.46 -22.37 -3.33
C ARG A 478 10.82 -21.02 -2.98
N ALA A 479 11.03 -20.00 -3.79
CA ALA A 479 10.36 -18.71 -3.62
C ALA A 479 8.85 -18.84 -3.85
N ALA A 480 8.41 -19.66 -4.81
CA ALA A 480 7.00 -19.96 -5.05
C ALA A 480 6.31 -20.54 -3.81
N LEU A 481 6.94 -21.53 -3.14
CA LEU A 481 6.41 -22.11 -1.90
C LEU A 481 6.37 -21.07 -0.78
N ALA A 482 7.39 -20.21 -0.67
CA ALA A 482 7.41 -19.14 0.31
C ALA A 482 6.28 -18.12 0.07
N ALA A 483 5.97 -17.80 -1.18
CA ALA A 483 4.84 -16.93 -1.53
C ALA A 483 3.50 -17.55 -1.13
N MET A 484 3.25 -18.81 -1.51
CA MET A 484 2.02 -19.53 -1.14
C MET A 484 1.80 -19.60 0.37
N ARG A 485 2.87 -19.74 1.16
CA ARG A 485 2.81 -19.80 2.64
C ARG A 485 2.50 -18.46 3.31
N LYS A 486 2.53 -17.33 2.60
CA LYS A 486 2.11 -16.03 3.13
C LYS A 486 0.59 -15.89 3.18
N MET A 487 -0.16 -16.74 2.46
CA MET A 487 -1.61 -16.74 2.51
C MET A 487 -2.08 -17.08 3.92
N SER A 488 -3.04 -16.33 4.44
CA SER A 488 -3.67 -16.59 5.74
C SER A 488 -4.37 -17.95 5.77
N ARG A 489 -4.99 -18.32 4.64
CA ARG A 489 -5.55 -19.65 4.40
C ARG A 489 -5.44 -19.99 2.92
N ILE A 490 -4.83 -21.13 2.61
CA ILE A 490 -4.77 -21.63 1.22
C ILE A 490 -6.14 -22.22 0.84
N PRO A 491 -6.86 -21.68 -0.17
CA PRO A 491 -8.12 -22.24 -0.65
C PRO A 491 -7.92 -23.62 -1.29
N THR A 492 -8.95 -24.48 -1.28
CA THR A 492 -8.87 -25.83 -1.87
C THR A 492 -8.37 -25.81 -3.32
N GLY A 493 -8.84 -24.87 -4.15
CA GLY A 493 -8.38 -24.72 -5.53
C GLY A 493 -6.88 -24.39 -5.66
N ALA A 494 -6.33 -23.65 -4.71
CA ALA A 494 -4.93 -23.23 -4.71
C ALA A 494 -3.98 -24.38 -4.32
N HIS A 495 -4.49 -25.43 -3.67
CA HIS A 495 -3.72 -26.64 -3.41
C HIS A 495 -3.25 -27.35 -4.68
N ARG A 496 -3.91 -27.14 -5.82
CA ARG A 496 -3.43 -27.61 -7.13
C ARG A 496 -2.05 -27.02 -7.47
N MET A 497 -1.92 -25.69 -7.32
CA MET A 497 -0.64 -25.00 -7.52
C MET A 497 0.39 -25.41 -6.47
N LEU A 498 -0.02 -25.56 -5.21
CA LEU A 498 0.85 -26.02 -4.14
C LEU A 498 1.42 -27.42 -4.41
N ALA A 499 0.62 -28.34 -4.95
CA ALA A 499 1.07 -29.67 -5.36
C ALA A 499 2.15 -29.61 -6.45
N GLY A 500 1.96 -28.76 -7.46
CA GLY A 500 2.95 -28.54 -8.53
C GLY A 500 4.25 -27.94 -8.02
N ILE A 501 4.16 -26.98 -7.10
CA ILE A 501 5.32 -26.38 -6.45
C ILE A 501 6.11 -27.42 -5.63
N HIS A 502 5.42 -28.27 -4.85
CA HIS A 502 6.09 -29.35 -4.12
C HIS A 502 6.70 -30.40 -5.06
N ALA A 503 6.03 -30.73 -6.16
CA ALA A 503 6.57 -31.63 -7.18
C ALA A 503 7.83 -31.08 -7.85
N CYS A 504 7.84 -29.80 -8.22
CA CYS A 504 9.04 -29.12 -8.73
C CYS A 504 10.22 -29.16 -7.74
N LEU A 505 9.95 -29.10 -6.44
CA LEU A 505 10.95 -29.24 -5.38
C LEU A 505 11.37 -30.69 -5.10
N GLY A 506 10.72 -31.69 -5.70
CA GLY A 506 10.95 -33.12 -5.43
C GLY A 506 10.32 -33.63 -4.12
N ASN A 507 9.42 -32.85 -3.50
CA ASN A 507 8.75 -33.19 -2.24
C ASN A 507 7.51 -34.07 -2.51
N GLU A 508 7.73 -35.35 -2.80
CA GLU A 508 6.69 -36.29 -3.25
C GLU A 508 5.51 -36.43 -2.28
N ARG A 509 5.80 -36.54 -0.97
CA ARG A 509 4.78 -36.73 0.06
C ARG A 509 3.87 -35.50 0.15
N GLU A 510 4.45 -34.32 0.28
CA GLU A 510 3.74 -33.04 0.37
C GLU A 510 2.97 -32.72 -0.92
N ALA A 511 3.53 -33.07 -2.08
CA ALA A 511 2.84 -32.91 -3.37
C ALA A 511 1.55 -33.74 -3.43
N ARG A 512 1.60 -35.00 -3.01
CA ARG A 512 0.42 -35.88 -2.92
C ARG A 512 -0.60 -35.39 -1.91
N GLU A 513 -0.15 -34.94 -0.74
CA GLU A 513 -1.03 -34.39 0.30
C GLU A 513 -1.77 -33.15 -0.19
N ALA A 514 -1.07 -32.22 -0.83
CA ALA A 514 -1.69 -31.03 -1.42
C ALA A 514 -2.67 -31.42 -2.55
N LEU A 515 -2.27 -32.32 -3.44
CA LEU A 515 -3.14 -32.77 -4.52
C LEU A 515 -4.42 -33.44 -4.00
N ALA A 516 -4.31 -34.27 -2.96
CA ALA A 516 -5.46 -34.93 -2.33
C ALA A 516 -6.45 -33.92 -1.73
N VAL A 517 -5.98 -32.78 -1.21
CA VAL A 517 -6.87 -31.69 -0.75
C VAL A 517 -7.63 -31.10 -1.93
N PHE A 518 -6.95 -30.77 -3.02
CA PHE A 518 -7.58 -30.24 -4.24
C PHE A 518 -8.63 -31.22 -4.82
N LEU A 519 -8.34 -32.51 -4.87
CA LEU A 519 -9.24 -33.53 -5.42
C LEU A 519 -10.53 -33.74 -4.59
N LYS A 520 -10.63 -33.22 -3.36
CA LYS A 520 -11.88 -33.26 -2.59
C LYS A 520 -13.01 -32.49 -3.29
N ASP A 521 -12.68 -31.34 -3.87
CA ASP A 521 -13.64 -30.47 -4.57
C ASP A 521 -13.62 -30.72 -6.09
N SER A 522 -12.72 -31.58 -6.58
CA SER A 522 -12.55 -31.89 -8.01
C SER A 522 -12.19 -33.37 -8.23
N PRO A 523 -13.04 -34.33 -7.81
CA PRO A 523 -12.70 -35.75 -7.77
C PRO A 523 -12.49 -36.38 -9.16
N GLY A 524 -13.02 -35.75 -10.21
CA GLY A 524 -12.86 -36.21 -11.58
C GLY A 524 -11.67 -35.60 -12.32
N GLN A 525 -10.76 -34.87 -11.66
CA GLN A 525 -9.64 -34.23 -12.36
C GLN A 525 -8.58 -35.26 -12.81
N SER A 526 -8.04 -35.09 -14.01
CA SER A 526 -7.01 -35.95 -14.59
C SER A 526 -6.05 -35.20 -15.51
N ILE A 527 -4.91 -35.81 -15.85
CA ILE A 527 -3.91 -35.27 -16.78
C ILE A 527 -4.53 -35.00 -18.15
N SER A 528 -5.37 -35.90 -18.66
CA SER A 528 -6.10 -35.72 -19.92
C SER A 528 -7.02 -34.49 -19.89
N LYS A 529 -7.70 -34.23 -18.76
CA LYS A 529 -8.52 -33.02 -18.57
C LYS A 529 -7.69 -31.75 -18.44
N GLU A 530 -6.59 -31.79 -17.69
CA GLU A 530 -5.63 -30.68 -17.58
C GLU A 530 -5.10 -30.29 -18.97
N ARG A 531 -4.61 -31.25 -19.75
CA ARG A 531 -4.09 -31.00 -21.10
C ARG A 531 -5.16 -30.38 -21.98
N ARG A 532 -6.35 -30.99 -22.07
CA ARG A 532 -7.45 -30.47 -22.91
C ARG A 532 -7.86 -29.05 -22.53
N LYS A 533 -7.85 -28.74 -21.23
CA LYS A 533 -8.22 -27.41 -20.74
C LYS A 533 -7.18 -26.35 -21.09
N TRP A 534 -5.89 -26.66 -20.94
CA TRP A 534 -4.84 -25.65 -20.99
C TRP A 534 -4.06 -25.60 -22.30
N GLU A 535 -4.09 -26.63 -23.15
CA GLU A 535 -3.28 -26.72 -24.39
C GLU A 535 -3.45 -25.54 -25.36
N LYS A 536 -4.63 -24.89 -25.35
CA LYS A 536 -4.94 -23.76 -26.24
C LYS A 536 -4.69 -22.40 -25.60
N ILE A 537 -4.60 -22.35 -24.27
CA ILE A 537 -4.56 -21.12 -23.49
C ILE A 537 -3.14 -20.85 -22.99
N TRP A 538 -2.47 -21.89 -22.48
CA TRP A 538 -1.14 -21.80 -21.89
C TRP A 538 -0.08 -21.99 -22.97
N THR A 539 0.25 -20.91 -23.68
CA THR A 539 1.16 -20.90 -24.83
C THR A 539 2.62 -20.63 -24.45
N ALA A 540 2.90 -20.32 -23.18
CA ALA A 540 4.25 -20.20 -22.63
C ALA A 540 5.10 -21.44 -22.98
N PRO A 541 6.23 -21.29 -23.71
CA PRO A 541 6.98 -22.42 -24.23
C PRO A 541 7.41 -23.44 -23.16
N GLY A 542 6.93 -24.69 -23.28
CA GLY A 542 7.29 -25.80 -22.41
C GLY A 542 6.70 -25.73 -20.99
N SER A 543 5.92 -24.70 -20.66
CA SER A 543 5.34 -24.56 -19.33
C SER A 543 4.28 -25.63 -19.06
N LEU A 544 3.36 -25.85 -20.00
CA LEU A 544 2.33 -26.88 -19.85
C LEU A 544 2.94 -28.27 -19.68
N GLU A 545 3.99 -28.60 -20.43
CA GLU A 545 4.70 -29.89 -20.32
C GLU A 545 5.31 -30.07 -18.93
N ARG A 546 5.93 -29.01 -18.39
CA ARG A 546 6.47 -29.01 -17.02
C ARG A 546 5.36 -29.13 -15.99
N TRP A 547 4.26 -28.41 -16.15
CA TRP A 547 3.09 -28.50 -15.28
C TRP A 547 2.52 -29.93 -15.24
N ILE A 548 2.31 -30.54 -16.42
CA ILE A 548 1.82 -31.91 -16.53
C ILE A 548 2.79 -32.92 -15.90
N LYS A 549 4.10 -32.72 -16.07
CA LYS A 549 5.12 -33.54 -15.40
C LYS A 549 5.01 -33.43 -13.87
N ASP A 550 4.87 -32.22 -13.35
CA ASP A 550 4.75 -31.97 -11.91
C ASP A 550 3.45 -32.55 -11.34
N MET A 551 2.32 -32.42 -12.05
CA MET A 551 1.04 -33.02 -11.67
C MET A 551 1.10 -34.56 -11.66
N ARG A 552 1.76 -35.17 -12.65
CA ARG A 552 1.99 -36.62 -12.68
C ARG A 552 2.83 -37.08 -11.49
N PHE A 553 3.88 -36.33 -11.16
CA PHE A 553 4.70 -36.60 -9.98
C PHE A 553 3.91 -36.49 -8.67
N ALA A 554 3.01 -35.51 -8.58
CA ALA A 554 2.08 -35.34 -7.45
C ALA A 554 1.01 -36.45 -7.36
N GLY A 555 0.89 -37.31 -8.37
CA GLY A 555 -0.04 -38.45 -8.38
C GLY A 555 -1.41 -38.17 -8.99
N LEU A 556 -1.53 -37.17 -9.88
CA LEU A 556 -2.77 -36.92 -10.62
C LEU A 556 -3.04 -38.10 -11.59
N PRO A 557 -4.26 -38.67 -11.61
CA PRO A 557 -4.61 -39.76 -12.54
C PRO A 557 -4.45 -39.34 -14.00
N GLU A 558 -4.11 -40.29 -14.87
CA GLU A 558 -4.01 -40.01 -16.31
C GLU A 558 -5.37 -39.70 -16.95
N GLU A 559 -6.41 -40.46 -16.59
CA GLU A 559 -7.77 -40.39 -17.15
C GLU A 559 -8.83 -40.03 -16.12
#